data_AF-H6BDK8-F1
#
_entry.id   AF-H6BDK8-F1
#
_cell.length_a   1.000
_cell.length_b   1.000
_cell.length_c   1.000
_cell.angle_alpha   90.00
_cell.angle_beta   90.00
_cell.angle_gamma   90.00
#
_symmetry.space_group_name_H-M   'P 1'
#
loop_
_entity.id
_entity.type
_entity.pdbx_description
1 polymer ?
#
loop_
_entity_poly.entity_id
_entity_poly.type
_entity_poly.pdbx_seq_one_letter_code
_entity_poly.pdbx_strand_id
1 'polypeptide(L)'
;IASSSAGYGYTGHKGDHENYRIAKRTAVTISEMLNHNPNYVAEAVEQSTPDVAFTRTQLCQVKVKTKVRNVWGEAFHYVLLEGLFAQPLVEYFMTIDSFYFIGRDPLFAVPALIEDLLSKKDYIYMFDWTAFDASVQEWEIRFAFQLLESILKFPSTVESHIWHFIIELFIYRKIAAPNGTL
;
A
#
# COMPACT_ATOMS: atom_id res chain seq x y z
N ILE A 1 5.48 16.04 -0.31
CA ILE A 1 5.50 14.91 -1.28
C ILE A 1 6.92 14.60 -1.81
N ALA A 2 7.97 15.33 -1.42
CA ALA A 2 9.23 15.31 -2.18
C ALA A 2 10.39 14.42 -1.67
N SER A 3 10.36 13.87 -0.45
CA SER A 3 11.60 13.38 0.20
C SER A 3 11.80 11.86 0.26
N SER A 4 10.87 11.04 -0.22
CA SER A 4 11.06 9.58 -0.29
C SER A 4 11.50 9.15 -1.69
N SER A 5 12.21 8.01 -1.76
CA SER A 5 12.69 7.44 -3.04
C SER A 5 11.57 7.28 -4.05
N ALA A 6 11.87 7.52 -5.33
CA ALA A 6 10.95 7.29 -6.44
C ALA A 6 10.88 5.80 -6.89
N GLY A 7 11.69 4.92 -6.30
CA GLY A 7 11.67 3.48 -6.58
C GLY A 7 12.43 3.11 -7.86
N TYR A 8 12.21 1.89 -8.34
CA TYR A 8 12.94 1.32 -9.47
C TYR A 8 12.70 2.11 -10.76
N GLY A 9 13.77 2.33 -11.54
CA GLY A 9 13.71 3.07 -12.81
C GLY A 9 13.69 4.59 -12.67
N TYR A 10 13.79 5.11 -11.45
CA TYR A 10 13.90 6.55 -11.17
C TYR A 10 15.21 6.89 -10.45
N THR A 11 15.64 8.14 -10.56
CA THR A 11 16.85 8.63 -9.88
C THR A 11 16.46 9.58 -8.75
N GLY A 12 16.82 9.24 -7.51
CA GLY A 12 16.60 10.10 -6.35
C GLY A 12 15.18 10.01 -5.77
N HIS A 13 14.70 11.13 -5.25
CA HIS A 13 13.41 11.23 -4.58
C HIS A 13 12.26 11.57 -5.54
N LYS A 14 11.03 11.34 -5.09
CA LYS A 14 9.81 11.64 -5.84
C LYS A 14 9.71 13.09 -6.29
N GLY A 15 10.24 14.03 -5.49
CA GLY A 15 10.24 15.46 -5.81
C GLY A 15 11.42 15.93 -6.65
N ASP A 16 12.39 15.05 -6.94
CA ASP A 16 13.59 15.43 -7.68
C ASP A 16 13.33 15.44 -9.18
N HIS A 17 13.91 16.44 -9.86
CA HIS A 17 13.95 16.55 -11.31
C HIS A 17 12.58 16.34 -11.99
N GLU A 18 12.54 15.45 -12.98
CA GLU A 18 11.39 15.14 -13.82
C GLU A 18 10.62 13.89 -13.34
N ASN A 19 10.97 13.34 -12.17
CA ASN A 19 10.44 12.04 -11.70
C ASN A 19 8.91 12.03 -11.65
N TYR A 20 8.30 13.09 -11.11
CA TYR A 20 6.84 13.21 -11.07
C TYR A 20 6.22 13.23 -12.47
N ARG A 21 6.80 13.98 -13.42
CA ARG A 21 6.26 14.05 -14.79
C ARG A 21 6.40 12.71 -15.51
N ILE A 22 7.54 12.03 -15.34
CA ILE A 22 7.78 10.69 -15.90
C ILE A 22 6.79 9.69 -15.29
N ALA A 23 6.67 9.65 -13.96
CA ALA A 23 5.75 8.76 -13.26
C ALA A 23 4.29 8.98 -13.68
N LYS A 24 3.86 10.25 -13.75
CA LYS A 24 2.52 10.59 -14.22
C LYS A 24 2.29 10.11 -15.66
N ARG A 25 3.26 10.32 -16.56
CA ARG A 25 3.16 9.86 -17.95
C ARG A 25 3.03 8.34 -18.02
N THR A 26 3.87 7.61 -17.29
CA THR A 26 3.83 6.14 -17.23
C THR A 26 2.49 5.64 -16.67
N ALA A 27 2.01 6.22 -15.57
CA ALA A 27 0.72 5.89 -14.98
C ALA A 27 -0.42 6.06 -16.00
N VAL A 28 -0.48 7.21 -16.70
CA VAL A 28 -1.48 7.46 -17.75
C VAL A 28 -1.37 6.45 -18.90
N THR A 29 -0.15 6.11 -19.35
CA THR A 29 0.04 5.10 -20.39
C THR A 29 -0.51 3.74 -19.96
N ILE A 30 -0.26 3.32 -18.71
CA ILE A 30 -0.81 2.07 -18.17
C ILE A 30 -2.34 2.14 -18.13
N SER A 31 -2.92 3.24 -17.63
CA SER A 31 -4.37 3.44 -17.57
C SER A 31 -5.04 3.36 -18.94
N GLU A 32 -4.46 3.99 -19.97
CA GLU A 32 -4.97 3.91 -21.34
C GLU A 32 -4.91 2.48 -21.88
N MET A 33 -3.79 1.78 -21.69
CA MET A 33 -3.65 0.40 -22.13
C MET A 33 -4.66 -0.55 -21.46
N LEU A 34 -4.90 -0.37 -20.15
CA LEU A 34 -5.92 -1.11 -19.41
C LEU A 34 -7.34 -0.81 -19.91
N ASN A 35 -7.60 0.41 -20.39
CA ASN A 35 -8.91 0.79 -20.92
C ASN A 35 -9.18 0.19 -22.30
N HIS A 36 -8.18 0.17 -23.18
CA HIS A 36 -8.36 -0.25 -24.58
C HIS A 36 -8.06 -1.74 -24.85
N ASN A 37 -7.38 -2.43 -23.93
CA ASN A 37 -7.04 -3.85 -24.08
C ASN A 37 -7.51 -4.68 -22.87
N PRO A 38 -8.64 -5.40 -22.98
CA PRO A 38 -9.20 -6.21 -21.90
C PRO A 38 -8.27 -7.33 -21.38
N ASN A 39 -7.31 -7.77 -22.19
CA ASN A 39 -6.37 -8.85 -21.82
C ASN A 39 -5.02 -8.30 -21.30
N TYR A 40 -4.85 -6.98 -21.21
CA TYR A 40 -3.58 -6.38 -20.87
C TYR A 40 -3.15 -6.60 -19.42
N VAL A 41 -4.08 -6.92 -18.50
CA VAL A 41 -3.75 -7.07 -17.07
C VAL A 41 -2.64 -8.11 -16.84
N ALA A 42 -2.77 -9.31 -17.42
CA ALA A 42 -1.77 -10.36 -17.26
C ALA A 42 -0.41 -9.95 -17.82
N GLU A 43 -0.40 -9.33 -19.01
CA GLU A 43 0.81 -8.81 -19.65
C GLU A 43 1.44 -7.67 -18.83
N ALA A 44 0.63 -6.75 -18.30
CA ALA A 44 1.08 -5.61 -17.51
C ALA A 44 1.71 -6.05 -16.18
N VAL A 45 1.19 -7.11 -15.55
CA VAL A 45 1.76 -7.73 -14.35
C VAL A 45 3.06 -8.45 -14.70
N GLU A 46 3.08 -9.21 -15.79
CA GLU A 46 4.29 -9.90 -16.27
C GLU A 46 5.39 -8.92 -16.67
N GLN A 47 5.07 -7.75 -17.21
CA GLN A 47 6.03 -6.72 -17.61
C GLN A 47 6.19 -5.62 -16.56
N SER A 48 5.64 -5.83 -15.36
CA SER A 48 5.61 -4.82 -14.32
C SER A 48 7.00 -4.38 -13.88
N THR A 49 7.11 -3.11 -13.53
CA THR A 49 8.32 -2.57 -12.90
C THR A 49 8.45 -3.17 -11.50
N PRO A 50 9.60 -3.72 -11.09
CA PRO A 50 9.73 -4.30 -9.76
C PRO A 50 9.76 -3.23 -8.66
N ASP A 51 9.35 -3.60 -7.46
CA ASP A 51 9.62 -2.87 -6.23
C ASP A 51 11.09 -3.06 -5.83
N VAL A 52 11.69 -2.07 -5.15
CA VAL A 52 13.05 -2.22 -4.63
C VAL A 52 13.01 -2.67 -3.19
N ALA A 53 13.71 -3.77 -2.87
CA ALA A 53 13.91 -4.20 -1.50
C ALA A 53 14.81 -3.22 -0.75
N PHE A 54 14.32 -2.67 0.36
CA PHE A 54 15.08 -1.83 1.29
C PHE A 54 15.05 -2.42 2.69
N THR A 55 15.99 -1.98 3.54
CA THR A 55 15.95 -2.21 4.98
C THR A 55 15.57 -0.94 5.70
N ARG A 56 14.58 -0.99 6.58
CA ARG A 56 14.16 0.17 7.37
C ARG A 56 15.22 0.53 8.40
N THR A 57 15.70 1.78 8.37
CA THR A 57 16.47 2.35 9.47
C THR A 57 15.57 2.51 10.69
N GLN A 58 15.86 1.76 11.76
CA GLN A 58 15.11 1.77 13.02
C GLN A 58 16.04 1.50 14.20
N LEU A 59 15.70 2.03 15.37
CA LEU A 59 16.37 1.65 16.61
C LEU A 59 16.07 0.18 16.90
N CYS A 60 17.11 -0.62 17.14
CA CYS A 60 16.97 -2.03 17.52
C CYS A 60 17.97 -2.40 18.63
N GLN A 61 17.60 -3.40 19.43
CA GLN A 61 18.47 -3.92 20.49
C GLN A 61 19.55 -4.84 19.91
N VAL A 62 20.71 -4.27 19.57
CA VAL A 62 21.84 -4.99 18.96
C VAL A 62 22.36 -6.14 19.85
N LYS A 63 22.28 -5.99 21.18
CA LYS A 63 22.80 -6.99 22.14
C LYS A 63 21.88 -8.19 22.37
N VAL A 64 20.58 -8.04 22.11
CA VAL A 64 19.57 -9.06 22.43
C VAL A 64 19.12 -9.77 21.16
N LYS A 65 18.67 -9.01 20.17
CA LYS A 65 18.22 -9.52 18.87
C LYS A 65 18.19 -8.40 17.85
N THR A 66 19.10 -8.45 16.90
CA THR A 66 19.09 -7.53 15.75
C THR A 66 17.94 -7.91 14.84
N LYS A 67 16.83 -7.15 14.91
CA LYS A 67 15.67 -7.29 14.02
C LYS A 67 15.72 -6.21 12.95
N VAL A 68 16.09 -6.61 11.74
CA VAL A 68 16.00 -5.78 10.54
C VAL A 68 14.63 -6.01 9.90
N ARG A 69 13.93 -4.93 9.53
CA ARG A 69 12.65 -5.01 8.82
C ARG A 69 12.87 -4.65 7.35
N ASN A 70 12.40 -5.50 6.47
CA ASN A 70 12.36 -5.21 5.04
C ASN A 70 11.23 -4.23 4.74
N VAL A 71 11.43 -3.39 3.74
CA VAL A 71 10.44 -2.47 3.20
C VAL A 71 10.53 -2.54 1.68
N TRP A 72 9.37 -2.54 1.03
CA TRP A 72 9.28 -2.57 -0.43
C TRP A 72 9.09 -1.14 -0.94
N GLY A 73 10.09 -0.63 -1.63
CA GLY A 73 10.09 0.69 -2.24
C GLY A 73 9.42 0.64 -3.61
N GLU A 74 8.12 0.89 -3.60
CA GLU A 74 7.28 0.82 -4.80
C GLU A 74 7.66 1.87 -5.86
N ALA A 75 7.57 1.46 -7.13
CA ALA A 75 7.82 2.34 -8.26
C ALA A 75 6.80 3.50 -8.29
N PHE A 76 7.28 4.73 -8.52
CA PHE A 76 6.46 5.92 -8.29
C PHE A 76 5.15 5.96 -9.10
N HIS A 77 5.14 5.44 -10.33
CA HIS A 77 3.91 5.41 -11.13
C HIS A 77 2.82 4.50 -10.54
N TYR A 78 3.18 3.40 -9.87
CA TYR A 78 2.18 2.55 -9.20
C TYR A 78 1.63 3.23 -7.94
N VAL A 79 2.47 3.92 -7.18
CA VAL A 79 2.01 4.76 -6.06
C VAL A 79 0.99 5.82 -6.52
N LEU A 80 1.15 6.38 -7.72
CA LEU A 80 0.17 7.32 -8.27
C LEU A 80 -1.16 6.63 -8.62
N LEU A 81 -1.11 5.42 -9.16
CA LEU A 81 -2.32 4.64 -9.49
C LEU A 81 -3.05 4.18 -8.21
N GLU A 82 -2.33 3.64 -7.23
CA GLU A 82 -2.89 3.24 -5.92
C GLU A 82 -3.48 4.45 -5.20
N GLY A 83 -2.79 5.60 -5.26
CA GLY A 83 -3.23 6.86 -4.65
C GLY A 83 -4.62 7.32 -5.08
N LEU A 84 -5.10 6.92 -6.28
CA LEU A 84 -6.47 7.22 -6.73
C LEU A 84 -7.55 6.64 -5.82
N PHE A 85 -7.26 5.52 -5.15
CA PHE A 85 -8.21 4.78 -4.30
C PHE A 85 -7.82 4.81 -2.84
N ALA A 86 -6.52 4.65 -2.53
CA ALA A 86 -6.04 4.61 -1.15
C ALA A 86 -6.29 5.93 -0.43
N GLN A 87 -6.08 7.08 -1.09
CA GLN A 87 -6.31 8.38 -0.47
C GLN A 87 -7.78 8.59 -0.03
N PRO A 88 -8.80 8.45 -0.91
CA PRO A 88 -10.18 8.63 -0.50
C PRO A 88 -10.64 7.58 0.53
N LEU A 89 -10.12 6.34 0.48
CA LEU A 89 -10.40 5.32 1.50
C LEU A 89 -9.85 5.72 2.87
N VAL A 90 -8.60 6.18 2.93
CA VAL A 90 -7.97 6.64 4.18
C VAL A 90 -8.75 7.84 4.74
N GLU A 91 -9.06 8.83 3.90
CA GLU A 91 -9.87 9.99 4.31
C GLU A 91 -11.24 9.57 4.85
N TYR A 92 -11.91 8.61 4.19
CA TYR A 92 -13.17 8.05 4.67
C TYR A 92 -13.02 7.38 6.05
N PHE A 93 -12.06 6.46 6.21
CA PHE A 93 -11.84 5.74 7.48
C PHE A 93 -11.36 6.65 8.63
N MET A 94 -10.73 7.79 8.33
CA MET A 94 -10.40 8.80 9.33
C MET A 94 -11.65 9.52 9.89
N THR A 95 -12.74 9.56 9.13
CA THR A 95 -13.97 10.30 9.53
C THR A 95 -15.03 9.42 10.18
N ILE A 96 -15.04 8.12 9.88
CA ILE A 96 -16.03 7.19 10.43
C ILE A 96 -15.55 6.53 11.72
N ASP A 97 -16.50 6.06 12.52
CA ASP A 97 -16.19 5.16 13.64
C ASP A 97 -16.17 3.72 13.14
N SER A 98 -14.96 3.14 13.09
CA SER A 98 -14.73 1.79 12.56
C SER A 98 -13.66 1.06 13.38
N PHE A 99 -13.46 -0.22 13.10
CA PHE A 99 -12.40 -1.01 13.72
C PHE A 99 -10.99 -0.55 13.32
N TYR A 100 -10.86 0.21 12.23
CA TYR A 100 -9.59 0.81 11.82
C TYR A 100 -9.29 2.03 12.69
N PHE A 101 -8.26 1.91 13.54
CA PHE A 101 -7.78 3.03 14.36
C PHE A 101 -6.80 3.90 13.57
N ILE A 102 -7.32 4.75 12.69
CA ILE A 102 -6.55 5.59 11.77
C ILE A 102 -6.92 7.06 11.97
N GLY A 103 -5.94 7.97 11.90
CA GLY A 103 -6.16 9.42 11.91
C GLY A 103 -6.56 10.04 13.24
N ARG A 104 -6.60 9.26 14.32
CA ARG A 104 -6.95 9.73 15.68
C ARG A 104 -5.69 10.04 16.47
N ASP A 105 -5.74 11.09 17.30
CA ASP A 105 -4.65 11.39 18.24
C ASP A 105 -4.64 10.34 19.36
N PRO A 106 -3.59 9.51 19.46
CA PRO A 106 -3.53 8.44 20.45
C PRO A 106 -3.52 8.97 21.88
N LEU A 107 -3.09 10.21 22.13
CA LEU A 107 -3.05 10.79 23.48
C LEU A 107 -4.45 10.90 24.10
N PHE A 108 -5.45 11.18 23.28
CA PHE A 108 -6.84 11.35 23.72
C PHE A 108 -7.70 10.14 23.39
N ALA A 109 -7.55 9.58 22.18
CA ALA A 109 -8.45 8.54 21.69
C ALA A 109 -8.20 7.18 22.35
N VAL A 110 -6.95 6.83 22.69
CA VAL A 110 -6.65 5.54 23.32
C VAL A 110 -7.16 5.47 24.77
N PRO A 111 -6.92 6.47 25.65
CA PRO A 111 -7.50 6.43 27.00
C PRO A 111 -9.03 6.35 26.99
N ALA A 112 -9.69 7.14 26.14
CA ALA A 112 -11.15 7.12 25.99
C ALA A 112 -11.65 5.73 25.52
N LEU A 113 -10.95 5.10 24.57
CA LEU A 113 -11.30 3.75 24.11
C LEU A 113 -11.12 2.70 25.22
N ILE A 114 -10.05 2.79 26.01
CA ILE A 114 -9.81 1.87 27.12
C ILE A 114 -10.87 2.03 28.20
N GLU A 115 -11.22 3.26 28.57
CA GLU A 115 -12.29 3.55 29.54
C GLU A 115 -13.64 2.99 29.05
N ASP A 116 -13.97 3.22 27.78
CA ASP A 116 -15.18 2.70 27.16
C ASP A 116 -15.23 1.15 27.21
N LEU A 117 -14.12 0.49 26.84
CA LEU A 117 -14.01 -0.97 26.87
C LEU A 117 -14.14 -1.53 28.29
N LEU A 118 -13.41 -0.96 29.26
CA LEU A 118 -13.44 -1.40 30.65
C LEU A 118 -14.80 -1.18 31.31
N SER A 119 -15.55 -0.15 30.90
CA SER A 119 -16.90 0.09 31.42
C SER A 119 -17.94 -0.90 30.89
N LYS A 120 -17.69 -1.55 29.75
CA LYS A 120 -18.67 -2.37 29.03
C LYS A 120 -18.34 -3.86 28.97
N LYS A 121 -17.11 -4.27 29.29
CA LYS A 121 -16.61 -5.62 29.05
C LYS A 121 -15.91 -6.17 30.29
N ASP A 122 -16.27 -7.40 30.66
CA ASP A 122 -15.66 -8.10 31.81
C ASP A 122 -14.27 -8.67 31.48
N TYR A 123 -14.00 -8.91 30.19
CA TYR A 123 -12.75 -9.50 29.72
C TYR A 123 -12.21 -8.75 28.51
N ILE A 124 -10.91 -8.47 28.54
CA ILE A 124 -10.18 -7.79 27.48
C ILE A 124 -8.99 -8.65 27.08
N TYR A 125 -8.84 -8.88 25.78
CA TYR A 125 -7.71 -9.60 25.20
C TYR A 125 -6.89 -8.66 24.31
N MET A 126 -5.56 -8.80 24.39
CA MET A 126 -4.63 -8.07 23.55
C MET A 126 -3.67 -9.06 22.91
N PHE A 127 -3.66 -9.08 21.58
CA PHE A 127 -2.85 -9.99 20.78
C PHE A 127 -1.80 -9.20 19.99
N ASP A 128 -0.61 -9.79 19.85
CA ASP A 128 0.43 -9.31 18.94
C ASP A 128 0.81 -10.45 17.99
N TRP A 129 0.85 -10.15 16.69
CA TRP A 129 1.05 -11.15 15.65
C TRP A 129 2.51 -11.15 15.18
N THR A 130 3.14 -12.33 15.19
CA THR A 130 4.51 -12.47 14.69
C THR A 130 4.51 -12.64 13.18
N ALA A 131 5.28 -11.80 12.48
CA ALA A 131 5.46 -11.86 11.02
C ALA A 131 4.16 -11.80 10.22
N PHE A 132 3.19 -11.00 10.69
CA PHE A 132 1.86 -10.86 10.11
C PHE A 132 1.89 -10.72 8.58
N ASP A 133 2.66 -9.78 8.04
CA ASP A 133 2.76 -9.52 6.58
C ASP A 133 3.14 -10.77 5.76
N ALA A 134 3.91 -11.71 6.34
CA ALA A 134 4.32 -12.94 5.67
C ALA A 134 3.33 -14.11 5.87
N SER A 135 2.37 -13.96 6.78
CA SER A 135 1.33 -14.98 7.02
C SER A 135 0.08 -14.79 6.18
N VAL A 136 -0.15 -13.60 5.64
CA VAL A 136 -1.34 -13.26 4.84
C VAL A 136 -1.36 -14.10 3.57
N GLN A 137 -2.49 -14.77 3.32
CA GLN A 137 -2.72 -15.58 2.13
C GLN A 137 -3.34 -14.76 0.99
N GLU A 138 -3.12 -15.20 -0.26
CA GLU A 138 -3.66 -14.53 -1.44
C GLU A 138 -5.18 -14.32 -1.37
N TRP A 139 -5.94 -15.32 -0.91
CA TRP A 139 -7.40 -15.22 -0.82
C TRP A 139 -7.84 -14.17 0.21
N GLU A 140 -7.07 -13.94 1.29
CA GLU A 140 -7.36 -12.91 2.29
C GLU A 140 -7.16 -11.52 1.69
N ILE A 141 -6.11 -11.35 0.88
CA ILE A 141 -5.84 -10.12 0.12
C ILE A 141 -7.02 -9.85 -0.82
N ARG A 142 -7.40 -10.83 -1.64
CA ARG A 142 -8.52 -10.69 -2.60
C ARG A 142 -9.82 -10.36 -1.88
N PHE A 143 -10.11 -11.02 -0.76
CA PHE A 143 -11.29 -10.75 0.05
C PHE A 143 -11.28 -9.33 0.63
N ALA A 144 -10.15 -8.87 1.18
CA ALA A 144 -10.03 -7.52 1.71
C ALA A 144 -10.24 -6.46 0.62
N PHE A 145 -9.62 -6.63 -0.56
CA PHE A 145 -9.83 -5.73 -1.69
C PHE A 145 -11.28 -5.77 -2.20
N GLN A 146 -11.95 -6.93 -2.22
CA GLN A 146 -13.37 -7.01 -2.57
C GLN A 146 -14.26 -6.19 -1.60
N LEU A 147 -13.96 -6.21 -0.30
CA LEU A 147 -14.67 -5.39 0.68
C LEU A 147 -14.42 -3.89 0.45
N LEU A 148 -13.18 -3.50 0.16
CA LEU A 148 -12.86 -2.11 -0.19
C LEU A 148 -13.55 -1.67 -1.48
N GLU A 149 -13.60 -2.54 -2.48
CA GLU A 149 -14.29 -2.28 -3.74
C GLU A 149 -15.78 -2.00 -3.52
N SER A 150 -16.42 -2.71 -2.59
CA SER A 150 -17.85 -2.56 -2.31
C SER A 150 -18.25 -1.16 -1.79
N ILE A 151 -17.28 -0.39 -1.27
CA ILE A 151 -17.49 0.98 -0.78
C ILE A 151 -16.91 2.05 -1.70
N LEU A 152 -16.13 1.66 -2.72
CA LEU A 152 -15.58 2.58 -3.71
C LEU A 152 -16.63 2.98 -4.74
N LYS A 153 -16.49 4.20 -5.26
CA LYS A 153 -17.26 4.69 -6.40
C LYS A 153 -16.29 4.99 -7.53
N PHE A 154 -16.37 4.21 -8.60
CA PHE A 154 -15.55 4.41 -9.80
C PHE A 154 -16.21 5.48 -10.69
N PRO A 155 -15.52 6.61 -10.99
CA PRO A 155 -16.05 7.63 -11.87
C PRO A 155 -16.23 7.15 -13.32
N SER A 156 -15.38 6.22 -13.76
CA SER A 156 -15.46 5.58 -15.07
C SER A 156 -15.00 4.12 -15.02
N THR A 157 -15.11 3.43 -16.16
CA THR A 157 -14.59 2.07 -16.34
C THR A 157 -13.07 2.02 -16.22
N VAL A 158 -12.36 3.11 -16.54
CA VAL A 158 -10.89 3.18 -16.46
C VAL A 158 -10.44 2.97 -15.03
N GLU A 159 -11.03 3.67 -14.06
CA GLU A 159 -10.67 3.51 -12.65
C GLU A 159 -11.00 2.09 -12.14
N SER A 160 -12.09 1.48 -12.62
CA SER A 160 -12.39 0.09 -12.29
C SER A 160 -11.31 -0.86 -12.83
N HIS A 161 -10.82 -0.66 -14.06
CA HIS A 161 -9.73 -1.49 -14.60
C HIS A 161 -8.41 -1.26 -13.86
N ILE A 162 -8.10 -0.02 -13.47
CA ILE A 162 -6.91 0.31 -12.67
C ILE A 162 -6.99 -0.39 -11.30
N TRP A 163 -8.16 -0.37 -10.65
CA TRP A 163 -8.37 -1.05 -9.36
C TRP A 163 -8.04 -2.54 -9.43
N HIS A 164 -8.61 -3.25 -10.40
CA HIS A 164 -8.32 -4.68 -10.59
C HIS A 164 -6.85 -4.93 -10.93
N PHE A 165 -6.23 -4.06 -11.74
CA PHE A 165 -4.79 -4.15 -12.02
C PHE A 165 -3.93 -3.99 -10.76
N ILE A 166 -4.28 -3.06 -9.86
CA ILE A 166 -3.55 -2.86 -8.60
C ILE A 166 -3.65 -4.11 -7.71
N ILE A 167 -4.80 -4.79 -7.68
CA ILE A 167 -4.97 -6.03 -6.90
C ILE A 167 -4.01 -7.11 -7.43
N GLU A 168 -4.00 -7.34 -8.74
CA GLU A 168 -3.11 -8.33 -9.35
C GLU A 168 -1.63 -7.94 -9.18
N LEU A 169 -1.31 -6.66 -9.34
CA LEU A 169 0.03 -6.13 -9.09
C LEU A 169 0.43 -6.33 -7.63
N PHE A 170 -0.48 -6.13 -6.66
CA PHE A 170 -0.19 -6.30 -5.24
C PHE A 170 0.21 -7.74 -4.91
N ILE A 171 -0.51 -8.70 -5.47
CA ILE A 171 -0.34 -10.15 -5.24
C ILE A 171 0.92 -10.66 -5.95
N TYR A 172 1.12 -10.28 -7.21
CA TYR A 172 2.17 -10.83 -8.08
C TYR A 172 3.36 -9.86 -8.26
N ARG A 173 3.50 -8.87 -7.38
CA ARG A 173 4.58 -7.87 -7.46
C ARG A 173 5.95 -8.54 -7.57
N LYS A 174 6.78 -7.98 -8.43
CA LYS A 174 8.19 -8.35 -8.53
C LYS A 174 9.00 -7.52 -7.56
N ILE A 175 10.04 -8.11 -7.00
CA ILE A 175 10.93 -7.45 -6.04
C ILE A 175 12.35 -7.56 -6.58
N ALA A 176 12.97 -6.42 -6.85
CA ALA A 176 14.38 -6.32 -7.15
C ALA A 176 15.19 -6.18 -5.87
N ALA A 177 16.36 -6.81 -5.83
CA ALA A 177 17.35 -6.62 -4.79
C ALA A 177 17.85 -5.15 -4.75
N PRO A 178 18.42 -4.67 -3.62
CA PRO A 178 18.87 -3.29 -3.50
C PRO A 178 19.91 -2.85 -4.55
N ASN A 179 20.63 -3.81 -5.14
CA ASN A 179 21.60 -3.59 -6.22
C ASN A 179 20.97 -3.56 -7.63
N GLY A 180 19.63 -3.61 -7.73
CA GLY A 180 18.88 -3.60 -8.98
C GLY A 180 18.84 -4.94 -9.72
N THR A 181 19.33 -6.04 -9.13
CA THR A 181 19.20 -7.38 -9.70
C THR A 181 17.84 -7.96 -9.35
N LEU A 182 17.15 -8.55 -10.33
CA LEU A 182 15.90 -9.30 -10.16
C LEU A 182 16.15 -10.71 -9.63
#